data_AF-A0A1A9UU93-F1
#
_entry.id   AF-A0A1A9UU93-F1
#
_cell.length_a   1.000
_cell.length_b   1.000
_cell.length_c   1.000
_cell.angle_alpha   90.00
_cell.angle_beta   90.00
_cell.angle_gamma   90.00
#
_symmetry.space_group_name_H-M   'P 1'
#
loop_
_entity.id
_entity.type
_entity.pdbx_description
1 polymer ?
#
loop_
_entity_poly.entity_id
_entity_poly.type
_entity_poly.pdbx_seq_one_letter_code
_entity_poly.pdbx_strand_id
1 'polypeptide(L)'
;MELVRPRVCNTADLRAFHTIDYIANLDNYENCTPKEKTNDCDSVEEEEEDLNCSLFSETHGLSYDCPPWRCIKSYVCCIAGSTMTASDILVRYYKDNDIVINWCGGWHHARRDKAAGFCYVNDIVLGLLVLAKKFTKILYIDLDNHHGDAVEWTFAASRRVFTLSFHQLECGYYPGTGSVLRRGRDKGMGFSVNFPYKSGITGTQYIKYFKKISSKVFNYYQPEICVVQCGGDVIVGDPLGGSNLIPDDLINCIKHVLDFQKPTLLLGGGGYNLQNSSRYWCLLTAAVCGIVINDDIPAHNADFLTYGPDYCLTIESKLFLKNNNVDEDLDKQLQLVEDGLEKYLNCKEN
;
A
#
# COMPACT_ATOMS: atom_id res chain seq x y z
N MET A 1 -19.15 -7.26 10.71
CA MET A 1 -18.47 -5.98 10.44
C MET A 1 -19.51 -4.87 10.46
N GLU A 2 -19.12 -3.67 10.87
CA GLU A 2 -19.93 -2.47 10.72
C GLU A 2 -19.50 -1.73 9.44
N LEU A 3 -20.45 -1.45 8.56
CA LEU A 3 -20.17 -0.68 7.34
C LEU A 3 -20.26 0.81 7.65
N VAL A 4 -19.16 1.53 7.44
CA VAL A 4 -19.11 2.98 7.63
C VAL A 4 -18.95 3.65 6.27
N ARG A 5 -19.85 4.60 5.98
CA ARG A 5 -19.73 5.42 4.78
C ARG A 5 -18.61 6.44 4.98
N PRO A 6 -17.54 6.43 4.15
CA PRO A 6 -16.45 7.38 4.30
C PRO A 6 -16.89 8.80 3.93
N ARG A 7 -16.26 9.79 4.57
CA ARG A 7 -16.35 11.18 4.11
C ARG A 7 -15.52 11.35 2.84
N VAL A 8 -15.95 12.23 1.95
CA VAL A 8 -15.08 12.76 0.89
C VAL A 8 -14.28 13.91 1.50
N CYS A 9 -12.95 13.88 1.40
CA CYS A 9 -12.13 14.96 1.94
C CYS A 9 -12.17 16.19 1.02
N ASN A 10 -11.86 17.36 1.57
CA ASN A 10 -11.81 18.59 0.78
C ASN A 10 -10.36 18.96 0.44
N THR A 11 -10.18 20.07 -0.30
CA THR A 11 -8.85 20.57 -0.68
C THR A 11 -7.97 20.91 0.54
N ALA A 12 -8.56 21.38 1.64
CA ALA A 12 -7.80 21.71 2.85
C ALA A 12 -7.28 20.44 3.56
N ASP A 13 -8.02 19.34 3.51
CA ASP A 13 -7.55 18.04 4.00
C ASP A 13 -6.32 17.57 3.21
N LEU A 14 -6.37 17.62 1.86
CA LEU A 14 -5.24 17.22 1.01
C LEU A 14 -3.99 18.07 1.30
N ARG A 15 -4.17 19.37 1.57
CA ARG A 15 -3.10 20.32 1.91
C ARG A 15 -2.42 20.03 3.26
N ALA A 16 -2.95 19.13 4.08
CA ALA A 16 -2.26 18.68 5.29
C ALA A 16 -0.92 18.00 4.97
N PHE A 17 -0.79 17.42 3.76
CA PHE A 17 0.46 16.87 3.26
C PHE A 17 0.88 17.52 1.94
N HIS A 18 0.01 17.47 0.93
CA HIS A 18 0.35 17.84 -0.43
C HIS A 18 0.50 19.35 -0.62
N THR A 19 1.35 19.76 -1.57
CA THR A 19 1.59 21.18 -1.84
C THR A 19 0.35 21.84 -2.47
N ILE A 20 0.22 23.16 -2.26
CA ILE A 20 -0.87 23.95 -2.83
C ILE A 20 -0.82 23.86 -4.36
N ASP A 21 0.38 24.00 -4.94
CA ASP A 21 0.59 23.99 -6.39
C ASP A 21 0.23 22.64 -7.00
N TYR A 22 0.62 21.53 -6.36
CA TYR A 22 0.26 20.19 -6.84
C TYR A 22 -1.24 19.98 -6.86
N ILE A 23 -1.94 20.32 -5.77
CA ILE A 23 -3.40 20.15 -5.71
C ILE A 23 -4.11 21.08 -6.71
N ALA A 24 -3.60 22.31 -6.90
CA ALA A 24 -4.11 23.21 -7.92
C ALA A 24 -3.91 22.66 -9.33
N ASN A 25 -2.83 21.90 -9.57
CA ASN A 25 -2.65 21.20 -10.84
C ASN A 25 -3.71 20.11 -11.07
N LEU A 26 -4.13 19.41 -10.02
CA LEU A 26 -5.23 18.43 -10.12
C LEU A 26 -6.58 19.07 -10.48
N ASP A 27 -6.81 20.33 -10.07
CA ASP A 27 -8.03 21.07 -10.42
C ASP A 27 -8.19 21.29 -11.93
N ASN A 28 -7.09 21.31 -12.68
CA ASN A 28 -7.12 21.47 -14.13
C ASN A 28 -7.86 20.33 -14.85
N TYR A 29 -8.01 19.17 -14.20
CA TYR A 29 -8.62 17.96 -14.76
C TYR A 29 -10.04 17.68 -14.23
N GLU A 30 -10.62 18.56 -13.42
CA GLU A 30 -11.99 18.38 -12.89
C GLU A 30 -13.07 18.71 -13.92
N ASN A 31 -12.87 19.74 -14.74
CA ASN A 31 -13.88 20.29 -15.65
C ASN A 31 -13.57 20.06 -17.14
N CYS A 32 -12.75 19.06 -17.49
CA CYS A 32 -12.53 18.71 -18.90
C CYS A 32 -13.86 18.21 -19.52
N THR A 33 -14.57 19.09 -20.22
CA THR A 33 -15.70 18.74 -21.09
C THR A 33 -15.17 18.04 -22.35
N PRO A 34 -15.76 16.91 -22.78
CA PRO A 34 -15.57 16.45 -24.15
C PRO A 34 -16.04 17.57 -25.07
N LYS A 35 -15.22 18.01 -26.03
CA LYS A 35 -15.74 18.89 -27.08
C LYS A 35 -16.86 18.13 -27.79
N GLU A 36 -18.02 18.75 -27.93
CA GLU A 36 -19.11 18.23 -28.75
C GLU A 36 -18.56 17.93 -30.15
N LYS A 37 -18.77 16.70 -30.63
CA LYS A 37 -18.50 16.32 -32.01
C LYS A 37 -19.29 17.26 -32.91
N THR A 38 -18.61 18.22 -33.56
CA THR A 38 -19.18 18.86 -34.74
C THR A 38 -19.22 17.79 -35.83
N ASN A 39 -20.43 17.37 -36.18
CA ASN A 39 -20.69 16.44 -37.27
C ASN A 39 -20.06 16.96 -38.57
N ASP A 40 -18.95 16.37 -38.97
CA ASP A 40 -18.62 16.18 -40.38
C ASP A 40 -17.98 14.79 -40.52
N CYS A 41 -18.41 14.12 -41.58
CA CYS A 41 -18.34 12.70 -41.84
C CYS A 41 -16.96 12.19 -42.29
N ASP A 42 -16.76 10.89 -42.03
CA ASP A 42 -15.90 9.93 -42.74
C ASP A 42 -14.39 9.90 -42.45
N SER A 43 -14.02 9.26 -41.32
CA SER A 43 -12.84 8.38 -41.24
C SER A 43 -12.92 7.48 -40.01
N VAL A 44 -12.85 6.16 -40.21
CA VAL A 44 -12.71 5.17 -39.14
C VAL A 44 -11.23 5.11 -38.76
N GLU A 45 -10.81 5.95 -37.82
CA GLU A 45 -9.54 5.83 -37.10
C GLU A 45 -9.86 5.73 -35.59
N GLU A 46 -9.13 4.85 -34.91
CA GLU A 46 -9.33 4.45 -33.52
C GLU A 46 -9.34 5.67 -32.58
N GLU A 47 -10.47 5.86 -31.88
CA GLU A 47 -10.73 7.01 -31.01
C GLU A 47 -9.88 6.95 -29.71
N GLU A 48 -8.63 7.42 -29.77
CA GLU A 48 -7.99 8.03 -28.59
C GLU A 48 -8.62 9.40 -28.38
N GLU A 49 -9.43 9.54 -27.31
CA GLU A 49 -10.00 10.83 -26.91
C GLU A 49 -8.87 11.85 -26.66
N ASP A 50 -8.67 12.74 -27.63
CA ASP A 50 -7.78 13.89 -27.60
C ASP A 50 -8.05 14.81 -26.40
N LEU A 51 -7.48 14.45 -25.25
CA LEU A 51 -7.25 15.36 -24.13
C LEU A 51 -6.15 16.35 -24.57
N ASN A 52 -6.58 17.39 -25.29
CA ASN A 52 -5.80 18.54 -25.78
C ASN A 52 -4.31 18.51 -25.37
N CYS A 53 -3.45 18.04 -26.29
CA CYS A 53 -2.03 17.75 -26.15
C CYS A 53 -1.15 18.94 -25.65
N SER A 54 -1.73 20.12 -25.40
CA SER A 54 -1.04 21.28 -24.82
C SER A 54 -1.04 21.33 -23.29
N LEU A 55 -1.67 20.36 -22.59
CA LEU A 55 -1.72 20.28 -21.13
C LEU A 55 -0.96 19.08 -20.53
N PHE A 56 -0.16 18.36 -21.31
CA PHE A 56 0.81 17.37 -20.80
C PHE A 56 2.07 18.08 -20.33
N SER A 57 1.94 18.81 -19.24
CA SER A 57 3.09 19.26 -18.49
C SER A 57 3.53 18.09 -17.61
N GLU A 58 4.74 17.54 -17.84
CA GLU A 58 5.38 16.53 -16.95
C GLU A 58 5.56 17.05 -15.50
N THR A 59 5.13 18.28 -15.20
CA THR A 59 5.02 18.83 -13.86
C THR A 59 4.24 17.90 -12.94
N HIS A 60 4.77 17.75 -11.73
CA HIS A 60 4.14 16.99 -10.66
C HIS A 60 3.90 15.51 -10.98
N GLY A 61 4.64 14.92 -11.93
CA GLY A 61 4.61 13.49 -12.22
C GLY A 61 3.31 12.99 -12.84
N LEU A 62 2.48 13.86 -13.43
CA LEU A 62 1.28 13.47 -14.16
C LEU A 62 1.63 13.09 -15.61
N SER A 63 2.24 11.93 -15.78
CA SER A 63 2.64 11.38 -17.07
C SER A 63 2.74 9.86 -16.98
N TYR A 64 2.82 9.15 -18.11
CA TYR A 64 3.07 7.70 -18.24
C TYR A 64 2.42 6.79 -17.19
N ASP A 65 3.05 6.59 -16.02
CA ASP A 65 2.56 5.74 -14.93
C ASP A 65 1.44 6.42 -14.11
N CYS A 66 1.31 7.74 -14.18
CA CYS A 66 0.23 8.52 -13.58
C CYS A 66 -0.42 9.41 -14.65
N PRO A 67 -1.09 8.83 -15.68
CA PRO A 67 -1.68 9.62 -16.75
C PRO A 67 -2.74 10.60 -16.21
N PRO A 68 -2.86 11.82 -16.76
CA PRO A 68 -3.97 12.68 -16.42
C PRO A 68 -5.29 12.12 -16.97
N TRP A 69 -6.36 12.19 -16.17
CA TRP A 69 -7.71 11.76 -16.53
C TRP A 69 -8.76 12.65 -15.84
N ARG A 70 -10.00 12.60 -16.34
CA ARG A 70 -11.07 13.48 -15.86
C ARG A 70 -11.50 13.11 -14.43
N CYS A 71 -11.69 14.10 -13.57
CA CYS A 71 -12.13 13.93 -12.17
C CYS A 71 -11.06 13.29 -11.24
N ILE A 72 -9.76 13.40 -11.55
CA ILE A 72 -8.68 12.92 -10.67
C ILE A 72 -8.85 13.46 -9.25
N LYS A 73 -9.06 14.77 -9.08
CA LYS A 73 -9.13 15.40 -7.76
C LYS A 73 -10.31 14.86 -6.97
N SER A 74 -11.48 14.74 -7.62
CA SER A 74 -12.67 14.14 -7.00
C SER A 74 -12.41 12.70 -6.54
N TYR A 75 -11.74 11.88 -7.35
CA TYR A 75 -11.40 10.50 -6.98
C TYR A 75 -10.41 10.42 -5.81
N VAL A 76 -9.31 11.18 -5.87
CA VAL A 76 -8.33 11.16 -4.77
C VAL A 76 -8.91 11.72 -3.47
N CYS A 77 -9.88 12.64 -3.55
CA CYS A 77 -10.61 13.10 -2.37
C CYS A 77 -11.45 11.99 -1.72
N CYS A 78 -11.97 11.05 -2.50
CA CYS A 78 -12.65 9.85 -1.98
C CYS A 78 -11.66 8.90 -1.31
N ILE A 79 -10.52 8.61 -1.95
CA ILE A 79 -9.49 7.70 -1.42
C ILE A 79 -8.87 8.26 -0.12
N ALA A 80 -8.43 9.51 -0.14
CA ALA A 80 -7.90 10.17 1.05
C ALA A 80 -8.97 10.31 2.14
N GLY A 81 -10.19 10.68 1.76
CA GLY A 81 -11.32 10.78 2.68
C GLY A 81 -11.67 9.47 3.38
N SER A 82 -11.59 8.33 2.67
CA SER A 82 -11.86 7.02 3.27
C SER A 82 -10.78 6.60 4.27
N THR A 83 -9.49 6.74 3.93
CA THR A 83 -8.39 6.45 4.88
C THR A 83 -8.39 7.38 6.08
N MET A 84 -8.68 8.67 5.88
CA MET A 84 -8.82 9.62 6.99
C MET A 84 -10.04 9.31 7.87
N THR A 85 -11.15 8.84 7.29
CA THR A 85 -12.33 8.41 8.07
C THR A 85 -11.99 7.17 8.91
N ALA A 86 -11.36 6.17 8.29
CA ALA A 86 -10.90 4.96 8.97
C ALA A 86 -9.95 5.28 10.14
N SER A 87 -9.03 6.22 9.91
CA SER A 87 -8.11 6.72 10.95
C SER A 87 -8.84 7.49 12.06
N ASP A 88 -9.83 8.32 11.73
CA ASP A 88 -10.61 9.09 12.71
C ASP A 88 -11.48 8.16 13.59
N ILE A 89 -11.98 7.04 13.05
CA ILE A 89 -12.66 6.00 13.84
C ILE A 89 -11.73 5.46 14.93
N LEU A 90 -10.50 5.08 14.56
CA LEU A 90 -9.48 4.62 15.52
C LEU A 90 -9.06 5.74 16.49
N VAL A 91 -9.07 7.01 16.09
CA VAL A 91 -8.79 8.10 17.02
C VAL A 91 -9.93 8.29 18.02
N ARG A 92 -11.20 8.19 17.62
CA ARG A 92 -12.35 8.55 18.47
C ARG A 92 -12.91 7.39 19.28
N TYR A 93 -12.96 6.20 18.70
CA TYR A 93 -13.76 5.09 19.22
C TYR A 93 -12.95 3.85 19.60
N TYR A 94 -11.61 3.89 19.49
CA TYR A 94 -10.79 2.70 19.69
C TYR A 94 -11.06 1.92 20.98
N LYS A 95 -10.97 0.61 20.82
CA LYS A 95 -10.62 -0.37 21.85
C LYS A 95 -9.39 -1.14 21.39
N ASP A 96 -8.73 -1.81 22.34
CA ASP A 96 -7.68 -2.77 22.00
C ASP A 96 -8.28 -3.83 21.04
N ASN A 97 -7.53 -4.18 20.00
CA ASN A 97 -7.89 -5.15 18.95
C ASN A 97 -8.93 -4.70 17.91
N ASP A 98 -9.35 -3.43 17.89
CA ASP A 98 -10.22 -2.96 16.80
C ASP A 98 -9.49 -2.97 15.45
N ILE A 99 -10.14 -3.55 14.44
CA ILE A 99 -9.65 -3.59 13.06
C ILE A 99 -10.57 -2.73 12.19
N VAL A 100 -9.99 -1.77 11.48
CA VAL A 100 -10.67 -0.96 10.48
C VAL A 100 -10.06 -1.25 9.12
N ILE A 101 -10.89 -1.39 8.09
CA ILE A 101 -10.46 -1.82 6.75
C ILE A 101 -10.84 -0.75 5.72
N ASN A 102 -9.90 -0.41 4.83
CA ASN A 102 -10.14 0.40 3.66
C ASN A 102 -9.34 -0.12 2.45
N TRP A 103 -9.90 -1.06 1.70
CA TRP A 103 -9.25 -1.64 0.52
C TRP A 103 -9.02 -0.66 -0.63
N CYS A 104 -9.74 0.47 -0.66
CA CYS A 104 -9.52 1.49 -1.68
C CYS A 104 -8.26 2.35 -1.42
N GLY A 105 -7.77 2.39 -0.18
CA GLY A 105 -6.56 3.13 0.20
C GLY A 105 -5.28 2.33 0.02
N GLY A 106 -4.16 2.87 0.49
CA GLY A 106 -2.85 2.19 0.39
C GLY A 106 -1.92 2.72 -0.71
N TRP A 107 -2.13 3.95 -1.17
CA TRP A 107 -1.45 4.56 -2.32
C TRP A 107 -0.12 5.16 -1.86
N HIS A 108 0.91 4.30 -1.74
CA HIS A 108 2.11 4.59 -0.96
C HIS A 108 3.23 5.35 -1.70
N HIS A 109 3.12 5.59 -3.02
CA HIS A 109 4.18 6.21 -3.82
C HIS A 109 4.02 7.72 -4.04
N ALA A 110 2.82 8.26 -3.83
CA ALA A 110 2.54 9.67 -4.03
C ALA A 110 3.41 10.52 -3.10
N ARG A 111 4.19 11.44 -3.67
CA ARG A 111 5.04 12.36 -2.91
C ARG A 111 4.26 13.62 -2.57
N ARG A 112 4.88 14.50 -1.79
CA ARG A 112 4.27 15.76 -1.34
C ARG A 112 3.80 16.63 -2.50
N ASP A 113 4.55 16.66 -3.58
CA ASP A 113 4.38 17.56 -4.71
C ASP A 113 4.34 16.83 -6.06
N LYS A 114 4.17 15.51 -6.08
CA LYS A 114 4.04 14.76 -7.33
C LYS A 114 3.32 13.42 -7.17
N ALA A 115 2.60 13.03 -8.22
CA ALA A 115 2.16 11.66 -8.44
C ALA A 115 3.38 10.78 -8.80
N ALA A 116 3.27 9.50 -8.49
CA ALA A 116 4.26 8.48 -8.88
C ALA A 116 3.66 7.08 -8.69
N GLY A 117 3.98 6.12 -9.56
CA GLY A 117 3.63 4.70 -9.38
C GLY A 117 2.13 4.48 -9.19
N PHE A 118 1.33 5.01 -10.12
CA PHE A 118 -0.14 5.07 -10.06
C PHE A 118 -0.72 5.90 -8.91
N CYS A 119 0.10 6.42 -7.98
CA CYS A 119 -0.36 7.10 -6.78
C CYS A 119 -0.46 8.62 -6.98
N TYR A 120 -1.67 9.17 -7.02
CA TYR A 120 -1.93 10.62 -7.11
C TYR A 120 -2.15 11.30 -5.74
N VAL A 121 -2.38 10.53 -4.69
CA VAL A 121 -2.52 11.03 -3.31
C VAL A 121 -1.88 10.04 -2.37
N ASN A 122 -1.25 10.52 -1.31
CA ASN A 122 -0.75 9.66 -0.26
C ASN A 122 -1.78 9.62 0.88
N ASP A 123 -2.82 8.82 0.67
CA ASP A 123 -3.88 8.63 1.66
C ASP A 123 -3.35 8.05 2.97
N ILE A 124 -2.29 7.23 2.89
CA ILE A 124 -1.59 6.65 4.04
C ILE A 124 -0.99 7.76 4.91
N VAL A 125 -0.21 8.68 4.32
CA VAL A 125 0.38 9.81 5.07
C VAL A 125 -0.71 10.66 5.71
N LEU A 126 -1.79 10.97 4.98
CA LEU A 126 -2.92 11.73 5.54
C LEU A 126 -3.59 11.00 6.71
N GLY A 127 -3.78 9.67 6.59
CA GLY A 127 -4.28 8.82 7.68
C GLY A 127 -3.34 8.81 8.89
N LEU A 128 -2.04 8.63 8.68
CA LEU A 128 -1.01 8.67 9.73
C LEU A 128 -0.99 10.02 10.47
N LEU A 129 -1.18 11.13 9.76
CA LEU A 129 -1.32 12.47 10.37
C LEU A 129 -2.59 12.58 11.23
N VAL A 130 -3.69 11.93 10.86
CA VAL A 130 -4.91 11.84 11.69
C VAL A 130 -4.62 11.00 12.94
N LEU A 131 -4.05 9.81 12.79
CA LEU A 131 -3.68 8.94 13.91
C LEU A 131 -2.72 9.62 14.89
N ALA A 132 -1.77 10.41 14.37
CA ALA A 132 -0.80 11.16 15.17
C ALA A 132 -1.43 12.26 16.05
N LYS A 133 -2.72 12.55 15.94
CA LYS A 133 -3.43 13.40 16.91
C LYS A 133 -3.60 12.72 18.27
N LYS A 134 -3.57 11.38 18.30
CA LYS A 134 -3.78 10.57 19.51
C LYS A 134 -2.58 9.70 19.83
N PHE A 135 -2.05 9.00 18.84
CA PHE A 135 -0.98 8.03 19.02
C PHE A 135 0.39 8.71 18.85
N THR A 136 1.29 8.43 19.79
CA THR A 136 2.68 8.89 19.80
C THR A 136 3.59 7.95 19.03
N LYS A 137 3.25 6.65 18.98
CA LYS A 137 4.00 5.60 18.28
C LYS A 137 3.11 4.79 17.34
N ILE A 138 3.30 4.99 16.05
CA ILE A 138 2.53 4.34 14.99
C ILE A 138 3.46 3.43 14.20
N LEU A 139 3.14 2.14 14.08
CA LEU A 139 3.87 1.21 13.22
C LEU A 139 3.16 1.11 11.87
N TYR A 140 3.80 1.60 10.81
CA TYR A 140 3.40 1.38 9.43
C TYR A 140 4.14 0.16 8.87
N ILE A 141 3.38 -0.83 8.39
CA ILE A 141 3.88 -2.06 7.78
C ILE A 141 3.42 -2.08 6.33
N ASP A 142 4.36 -2.23 5.42
CA ASP A 142 4.13 -2.25 3.97
C ASP A 142 4.46 -3.64 3.43
N LEU A 143 3.43 -4.33 2.92
CA LEU A 143 3.52 -5.67 2.36
C LEU A 143 3.30 -5.70 0.84
N ASP A 144 3.19 -4.52 0.21
CA ASP A 144 3.22 -4.39 -1.25
C ASP A 144 4.52 -4.94 -1.83
N ASN A 145 4.49 -5.41 -3.08
CA ASN A 145 5.72 -5.88 -3.70
C ASN A 145 6.71 -4.73 -3.97
N HIS A 146 6.22 -3.48 -4.06
CA HIS A 146 7.03 -2.28 -4.24
C HIS A 146 7.40 -1.63 -2.90
N HIS A 147 8.56 -0.98 -2.85
CA HIS A 147 8.96 -0.24 -1.65
C HIS A 147 8.04 0.96 -1.39
N GLY A 148 7.47 1.05 -0.18
CA GLY A 148 6.67 2.17 0.35
C GLY A 148 7.43 3.49 0.53
N ASP A 149 8.06 3.94 -0.55
CA ASP A 149 9.10 4.94 -0.59
C ASP A 149 8.67 6.36 -0.18
N ALA A 150 7.42 6.76 -0.46
CA ALA A 150 6.91 8.07 -0.10
C ALA A 150 6.49 8.15 1.36
N VAL A 151 5.89 7.08 1.89
CA VAL A 151 5.56 6.99 3.32
C VAL A 151 6.86 6.99 4.13
N GLU A 152 7.84 6.15 3.75
CA GLU A 152 9.15 6.11 4.39
C GLU A 152 9.84 7.48 4.36
N TRP A 153 9.95 8.11 3.20
CA TRP A 153 10.60 9.41 3.07
C TRP A 153 9.95 10.52 3.90
N THR A 154 8.61 10.52 3.95
CA THR A 154 7.84 11.52 4.70
C THR A 154 8.15 11.45 6.19
N PHE A 155 8.28 10.24 6.73
CA PHE A 155 8.52 10.01 8.14
C PHE A 155 9.98 9.70 8.50
N ALA A 156 10.90 9.72 7.54
CA ALA A 156 12.30 9.35 7.73
C ALA A 156 13.01 10.14 8.85
N ALA A 157 12.58 11.37 9.16
CA ALA A 157 13.14 12.19 10.23
C ALA A 157 12.37 12.11 11.57
N SER A 158 11.32 11.28 11.64
CA SER A 158 10.41 11.16 12.77
C SER A 158 10.65 9.88 13.57
N ARG A 159 10.49 9.97 14.89
CA ARG A 159 10.44 8.79 15.79
C ARG A 159 9.01 8.31 16.05
N ARG A 160 8.01 9.10 15.63
CA ARG A 160 6.59 8.87 15.93
C ARG A 160 5.92 7.90 14.98
N VAL A 161 6.50 7.70 13.80
CA VAL A 161 6.04 6.72 12.82
C VAL A 161 7.23 5.84 12.50
N PHE A 162 7.10 4.55 12.74
CA PHE A 162 8.06 3.54 12.35
C PHE A 162 7.61 2.92 11.03
N THR A 163 8.47 2.87 10.02
CA THR A 163 8.14 2.27 8.72
C THR A 163 8.86 0.93 8.56
N LEU A 164 8.12 -0.13 8.31
CA LEU A 164 8.62 -1.47 7.99
C LEU A 164 8.14 -1.87 6.61
N SER A 165 9.03 -2.05 5.64
CA SER A 165 8.64 -2.48 4.28
C SER A 165 9.37 -3.75 3.86
N PHE A 166 8.61 -4.70 3.31
CA PHE A 166 9.10 -5.89 2.63
C PHE A 166 8.79 -5.74 1.15
N HIS A 167 9.79 -5.76 0.28
CA HIS A 167 9.59 -5.47 -1.13
C HIS A 167 10.67 -6.11 -2.00
N GLN A 168 10.38 -6.26 -3.29
CA GLN A 168 11.37 -6.65 -4.27
C GLN A 168 12.31 -5.48 -4.56
N LEU A 169 13.62 -5.75 -4.57
CA LEU A 169 14.64 -4.77 -4.94
C LEU A 169 15.67 -5.42 -5.87
N GLU A 170 15.56 -5.07 -7.15
CA GLU A 170 16.49 -5.50 -8.20
C GLU A 170 16.78 -4.33 -9.14
N CYS A 171 17.84 -4.45 -9.94
CA CYS A 171 18.18 -3.43 -10.92
C CYS A 171 17.01 -3.26 -11.91
N GLY A 172 16.48 -2.05 -12.01
CA GLY A 172 15.34 -1.73 -12.88
C GLY A 172 13.96 -2.00 -12.26
N TYR A 173 13.87 -2.55 -11.04
CA TYR A 173 12.58 -2.73 -10.36
C TYR A 173 12.17 -1.43 -9.65
N TYR A 174 10.94 -0.98 -9.90
CA TYR A 174 10.42 0.26 -9.31
C TYR A 174 10.24 0.11 -7.77
N PRO A 175 10.45 1.15 -6.96
CA PRO A 175 10.96 2.50 -7.28
C PRO A 175 12.50 2.60 -7.23
N GLY A 176 13.23 1.49 -7.13
CA GLY A 176 14.69 1.47 -7.05
C GLY A 176 15.27 1.97 -5.71
N THR A 177 14.45 2.02 -4.65
CA THR A 177 14.85 2.42 -3.30
C THR A 177 14.51 1.33 -2.28
N GLY A 178 14.79 1.55 -0.98
CA GLY A 178 14.46 0.57 0.06
C GLY A 178 15.59 -0.43 0.37
N SER A 179 16.85 -0.08 0.14
CA SER A 179 17.95 -0.95 0.58
C SER A 179 17.94 -1.12 2.11
N VAL A 180 18.42 -2.27 2.60
CA VAL A 180 18.52 -2.59 4.04
C VAL A 180 19.35 -1.57 4.87
N LEU A 181 20.20 -0.80 4.18
CA LEU A 181 21.03 0.23 4.79
C LEU A 181 20.29 1.55 5.00
N ARG A 182 19.12 1.72 4.39
CA ARG A 182 18.26 2.88 4.55
C ARG A 182 17.44 2.74 5.82
N ARG A 183 17.72 3.60 6.81
CA ARG A 183 17.22 3.47 8.19
C ARG A 183 16.62 4.76 8.75
N GLY A 184 16.10 5.61 7.88
CA GLY A 184 15.69 6.97 8.25
C GLY A 184 16.86 7.96 8.25
N ARG A 185 16.62 9.16 8.79
CA ARG A 185 17.57 10.27 8.85
C ARG A 185 17.36 11.08 10.12
N ASP A 186 18.33 11.92 10.47
CA ASP A 186 18.23 12.84 11.60
C ASP A 186 17.75 12.14 12.88
N LYS A 187 16.69 12.68 13.51
CA LYS A 187 16.08 12.10 14.72
C LYS A 187 15.34 10.78 14.45
N GLY A 188 14.97 10.48 13.20
CA GLY A 188 14.30 9.25 12.78
C GLY A 188 15.27 8.12 12.41
N MET A 189 16.57 8.29 12.61
CA MET A 189 17.55 7.21 12.42
C MET A 189 17.19 5.99 13.29
N GLY A 190 17.07 4.82 12.66
CA GLY A 190 16.62 3.57 13.28
C GLY A 190 15.11 3.32 13.26
N PHE A 191 14.30 4.26 12.76
CA PHE A 191 12.83 4.17 12.70
C PHE A 191 12.29 3.83 11.31
N SER A 192 13.17 3.43 10.39
CA SER A 192 12.80 2.79 9.13
C SER A 192 13.56 1.47 9.00
N VAL A 193 12.85 0.40 8.67
CA VAL A 193 13.41 -0.91 8.37
C VAL A 193 12.90 -1.35 7.01
N ASN A 194 13.85 -1.76 6.17
CA ASN A 194 13.58 -2.33 4.87
C ASN A 194 14.12 -3.75 4.81
N PHE A 195 13.33 -4.65 4.25
CA PHE A 195 13.73 -6.01 3.94
C PHE A 195 13.61 -6.26 2.44
N PRO A 196 14.65 -5.89 1.66
CA PRO A 196 14.66 -6.15 0.23
C PRO A 196 14.84 -7.64 -0.06
N TYR A 197 14.05 -8.16 -0.99
CA TYR A 197 14.19 -9.50 -1.56
C TYR A 197 14.27 -9.46 -3.10
N LYS A 198 14.59 -10.59 -3.72
CA LYS A 198 14.62 -10.76 -5.18
C LYS A 198 13.36 -11.48 -5.66
N SER A 199 13.14 -11.48 -6.97
CA SER A 199 12.02 -12.18 -7.59
C SER A 199 11.92 -13.66 -7.20
N GLY A 200 10.68 -14.13 -7.09
CA GLY A 200 10.31 -15.52 -6.84
C GLY A 200 10.38 -15.94 -5.38
N ILE A 201 10.44 -15.00 -4.43
CA ILE A 201 10.37 -15.31 -2.99
C ILE A 201 9.14 -16.18 -2.70
N THR A 202 9.32 -17.18 -1.83
CA THR A 202 8.30 -18.17 -1.47
C THR A 202 7.62 -17.81 -0.15
N GLY A 203 6.40 -18.31 0.05
CA GLY A 203 5.64 -18.18 1.30
C GLY A 203 6.45 -18.53 2.55
N THR A 204 7.09 -19.70 2.54
CA THR A 204 7.93 -20.18 3.65
C THR A 204 9.03 -19.18 4.02
N GLN A 205 9.74 -18.64 3.04
CA GLN A 205 10.79 -17.65 3.29
C GLN A 205 10.20 -16.33 3.78
N TYR A 206 9.20 -15.79 3.06
CA TYR A 206 8.60 -14.51 3.40
C TYR A 206 8.05 -14.52 4.84
N ILE A 207 7.26 -15.53 5.21
CA ILE A 207 6.69 -15.68 6.56
C ILE A 207 7.81 -15.78 7.61
N LYS A 208 8.86 -16.58 7.37
CA LYS A 208 10.00 -16.75 8.31
C LYS A 208 10.61 -15.40 8.66
N TYR A 209 11.00 -14.63 7.64
CA TYR A 209 11.69 -13.34 7.85
C TYR A 209 10.73 -12.26 8.35
N PHE A 210 9.50 -12.21 7.82
CA PHE A 210 8.48 -11.28 8.26
C PHE A 210 8.19 -11.41 9.76
N LYS A 211 7.88 -12.62 10.24
CA LYS A 211 7.58 -12.83 11.66
C LYS A 211 8.75 -12.48 12.56
N LYS A 212 9.97 -12.85 12.18
CA LYS A 212 11.17 -12.55 12.98
C LYS A 212 11.43 -11.05 13.07
N ILE A 213 11.38 -10.33 11.95
CA ILE A 213 11.64 -8.88 11.91
C ILE A 213 10.51 -8.09 12.55
N SER A 214 9.25 -8.35 12.19
CA SER A 214 8.09 -7.64 12.76
C SER A 214 8.00 -7.81 14.27
N SER A 215 8.27 -9.00 14.82
CA SER A 215 8.30 -9.22 16.27
C SER A 215 9.39 -8.37 16.95
N LYS A 216 10.57 -8.27 16.34
CA LYS A 216 11.66 -7.43 16.87
C LYS A 216 11.31 -5.96 16.81
N VAL A 217 10.81 -5.49 15.67
CA VAL A 217 10.33 -4.10 15.50
C VAL A 217 9.27 -3.79 16.55
N PHE A 218 8.27 -4.65 16.72
CA PHE A 218 7.24 -4.48 17.75
C PHE A 218 7.83 -4.40 19.16
N ASN A 219 8.73 -5.32 19.51
CA ASN A 219 9.36 -5.37 20.83
C ASN A 219 10.22 -4.14 21.14
N TYR A 220 10.99 -3.64 20.18
CA TYR A 220 11.82 -2.45 20.36
C TYR A 220 11.00 -1.17 20.34
N TYR A 221 10.11 -1.02 19.35
CA TYR A 221 9.38 0.21 19.12
C TYR A 221 8.22 0.38 20.11
N GLN A 222 7.53 -0.71 20.45
CA GLN A 222 6.32 -0.74 21.29
C GLN A 222 5.23 0.21 20.72
N PRO A 223 4.70 -0.07 19.50
CA PRO A 223 3.67 0.77 18.90
C PRO A 223 2.35 0.72 19.67
N GLU A 224 1.62 1.82 19.60
CA GLU A 224 0.27 1.94 20.15
C GLU A 224 -0.81 1.54 19.13
N ILE A 225 -0.47 1.55 17.84
CA ILE A 225 -1.35 1.26 16.71
C ILE A 225 -0.53 0.77 15.51
N CYS A 226 -1.13 -0.10 14.72
CA CYS A 226 -0.57 -0.59 13.46
C CYS A 226 -1.37 -0.06 12.25
N VAL A 227 -0.67 0.26 11.16
CA VAL A 227 -1.27 0.48 9.84
C VAL A 227 -0.58 -0.48 8.89
N VAL A 228 -1.33 -1.38 8.27
CA VAL A 228 -0.81 -2.39 7.35
C VAL A 228 -1.32 -2.10 5.96
N GLN A 229 -0.41 -1.83 5.03
CA GLN A 229 -0.69 -1.81 3.60
C GLN A 229 -0.64 -3.26 3.11
N CYS A 230 -1.72 -3.70 2.46
CA CYS A 230 -1.92 -5.07 2.02
C CYS A 230 -2.00 -5.13 0.49
N GLY A 231 -0.96 -4.67 -0.21
CA GLY A 231 -0.85 -4.76 -1.66
C GLY A 231 -1.16 -6.17 -2.16
N GLY A 232 -1.93 -6.25 -3.24
CA GLY A 232 -2.28 -7.48 -3.93
C GLY A 232 -1.30 -7.88 -5.03
N ASP A 233 -0.37 -6.99 -5.41
CA ASP A 233 0.62 -7.25 -6.46
C ASP A 233 1.73 -8.23 -6.05
N VAL A 234 1.83 -8.49 -4.75
CA VAL A 234 2.64 -9.58 -4.20
C VAL A 234 2.04 -10.95 -4.52
N ILE A 235 0.74 -11.06 -4.81
CA ILE A 235 0.11 -12.33 -5.11
C ILE A 235 0.62 -12.89 -6.44
N VAL A 236 0.86 -14.21 -6.45
CA VAL A 236 1.39 -14.91 -7.60
C VAL A 236 0.52 -14.74 -8.85
N GLY A 237 1.16 -14.55 -10.01
CA GLY A 237 0.49 -14.28 -11.28
C GLY A 237 0.08 -12.82 -11.49
N ASP A 238 0.50 -11.91 -10.60
CA ASP A 238 0.40 -10.48 -10.85
C ASP A 238 1.36 -10.01 -11.96
N PRO A 239 0.91 -9.15 -12.90
CA PRO A 239 1.73 -8.74 -14.04
C PRO A 239 2.84 -7.73 -13.69
N LEU A 240 2.74 -7.01 -12.57
CA LEU A 240 3.75 -6.04 -12.12
C LEU A 240 4.45 -6.46 -10.82
N GLY A 241 3.96 -7.51 -10.17
CA GLY A 241 4.61 -8.16 -9.06
C GLY A 241 5.90 -8.89 -9.43
N GLY A 242 6.29 -9.82 -8.57
CA GLY A 242 7.43 -10.70 -8.83
C GLY A 242 7.67 -11.72 -7.73
N SER A 243 6.63 -12.06 -6.98
CA SER A 243 6.68 -13.01 -5.86
C SER A 243 5.92 -14.30 -6.21
N ASN A 244 6.12 -15.38 -5.44
CA ASN A 244 5.35 -16.62 -5.53
C ASN A 244 4.34 -16.77 -4.37
N LEU A 245 3.91 -15.66 -3.77
CA LEU A 245 3.05 -15.68 -2.59
C LEU A 245 1.59 -15.92 -2.94
N ILE A 246 0.91 -16.68 -2.09
CA ILE A 246 -0.53 -16.89 -2.15
C ILE A 246 -1.22 -16.12 -1.01
N PRO A 247 -2.54 -15.90 -1.06
CA PRO A 247 -3.28 -15.18 -0.02
C PRO A 247 -2.98 -15.65 1.41
N ASP A 248 -2.89 -16.97 1.60
CA ASP A 248 -2.63 -17.58 2.91
C ASP A 248 -1.29 -17.14 3.52
N ASP A 249 -0.28 -16.88 2.71
CA ASP A 249 1.03 -16.45 3.19
C ASP A 249 0.96 -15.06 3.84
N LEU A 250 0.28 -14.14 3.17
CA LEU A 250 0.08 -12.77 3.66
C LEU A 250 -0.91 -12.75 4.83
N ILE A 251 -1.97 -13.55 4.78
CA ILE A 251 -2.91 -13.70 5.90
C ILE A 251 -2.18 -14.20 7.15
N ASN A 252 -1.20 -15.10 7.01
CA ASN A 252 -0.37 -15.57 8.13
C ASN A 252 0.50 -14.43 8.71
N CYS A 253 1.07 -13.59 7.85
CA CYS A 253 1.81 -12.40 8.26
C CYS A 253 0.90 -11.39 8.98
N ILE A 254 -0.28 -11.11 8.44
CA ILE A 254 -1.21 -10.14 9.02
C ILE A 254 -1.79 -10.65 10.33
N LYS A 255 -2.14 -11.94 10.44
CA LYS A 255 -2.55 -12.55 11.72
C LYS A 255 -1.47 -12.38 12.80
N HIS A 256 -0.19 -12.55 12.44
CA HIS A 256 0.92 -12.31 13.37
C HIS A 256 1.00 -10.85 13.84
N VAL A 257 0.65 -9.88 12.98
CA VAL A 257 0.53 -8.46 13.40
C VAL A 257 -0.67 -8.26 14.32
N LEU A 258 -1.81 -8.90 14.04
CA LEU A 258 -3.02 -8.80 14.86
C LEU A 258 -2.84 -9.46 16.24
N ASP A 259 -1.99 -10.49 16.35
CA ASP A 259 -1.61 -11.13 17.62
C ASP A 259 -0.87 -10.17 18.56
N PHE A 260 -0.33 -9.05 18.07
CA PHE A 260 0.20 -7.97 18.91
C PHE A 260 -0.87 -7.21 19.70
N GLN A 261 -2.14 -7.47 19.40
CA GLN A 261 -3.28 -6.94 20.11
C GLN A 261 -3.31 -5.40 20.15
N LYS A 262 -3.06 -4.80 18.98
CA LYS A 262 -3.14 -3.35 18.77
C LYS A 262 -4.29 -3.00 17.84
N PRO A 263 -4.91 -1.82 18.03
CA PRO A 263 -5.77 -1.25 17.00
C PRO A 263 -5.02 -1.28 15.67
N THR A 264 -5.70 -1.68 14.61
CA THR A 264 -5.07 -1.91 13.31
C THR A 264 -5.93 -1.34 12.18
N LEU A 265 -5.30 -0.55 11.31
CA LEU A 265 -5.87 -0.12 10.04
C LEU A 265 -5.30 -0.99 8.92
N LEU A 266 -6.15 -1.69 8.18
CA LEU A 266 -5.78 -2.43 6.97
C LEU A 266 -6.14 -1.60 5.73
N LEU A 267 -5.17 -1.44 4.84
CA LEU A 267 -5.32 -0.72 3.57
C LEU A 267 -5.09 -1.70 2.40
N GLY A 268 -5.55 -1.32 1.20
CA GLY A 268 -5.23 -2.03 -0.04
C GLY A 268 -3.80 -1.73 -0.49
N GLY A 269 -3.64 -1.43 -1.78
CA GLY A 269 -2.33 -1.20 -2.39
C GLY A 269 -2.32 -1.47 -3.89
N GLY A 270 -1.15 -1.84 -4.42
CA GLY A 270 -1.03 -2.44 -5.75
C GLY A 270 -1.89 -3.72 -5.89
N GLY A 271 -2.00 -4.25 -7.10
CA GLY A 271 -2.82 -5.42 -7.39
C GLY A 271 -3.41 -5.33 -8.78
N TYR A 272 -2.67 -5.86 -9.75
CA TYR A 272 -2.90 -5.64 -11.18
C TYR A 272 -3.44 -6.89 -11.87
N ASN A 273 -3.37 -8.04 -11.21
CA ASN A 273 -4.31 -9.14 -11.44
C ASN A 273 -5.57 -8.90 -10.57
N LEU A 274 -6.60 -8.30 -11.16
CA LEU A 274 -7.80 -7.86 -10.45
C LEU A 274 -8.52 -9.01 -9.73
N GLN A 275 -8.60 -10.18 -10.37
CA GLN A 275 -9.27 -11.35 -9.81
C GLN A 275 -8.50 -11.93 -8.63
N ASN A 276 -7.17 -12.00 -8.71
CA ASN A 276 -6.36 -12.50 -7.60
C ASN A 276 -6.32 -11.50 -6.44
N SER A 277 -6.29 -10.20 -6.74
CA SER A 277 -6.36 -9.15 -5.72
C SER A 277 -7.71 -9.17 -4.98
N SER A 278 -8.82 -9.33 -5.71
CA SER A 278 -10.14 -9.44 -5.09
C SER A 278 -10.29 -10.72 -4.25
N ARG A 279 -9.78 -11.87 -4.71
CA ARG A 279 -9.69 -13.11 -3.93
C ARG A 279 -8.92 -12.89 -2.63
N TYR A 280 -7.73 -12.29 -2.73
CA TYR A 280 -6.87 -12.03 -1.58
C TYR A 280 -7.56 -11.14 -0.53
N TRP A 281 -8.07 -9.97 -0.93
CA TRP A 281 -8.74 -9.08 0.02
C TRP A 281 -10.03 -9.66 0.59
N CYS A 282 -10.76 -10.49 -0.18
CA CYS A 282 -11.91 -11.25 0.31
C CYS A 282 -11.51 -12.26 1.40
N LEU A 283 -10.52 -13.10 1.13
CA LEU A 283 -9.99 -14.10 2.07
C LEU A 283 -9.40 -13.44 3.32
N LEU A 284 -8.68 -12.33 3.16
CA LEU A 284 -8.15 -11.55 4.26
C LEU A 284 -9.28 -10.97 5.13
N THR A 285 -10.31 -10.41 4.50
CA THR A 285 -11.49 -9.90 5.22
C THR A 285 -12.19 -11.01 6.04
N ALA A 286 -12.36 -12.20 5.45
CA ALA A 286 -12.92 -13.36 6.15
C ALA A 286 -12.03 -13.80 7.32
N ALA A 287 -10.71 -13.87 7.10
CA ALA A 287 -9.74 -14.26 8.10
C ALA A 287 -9.72 -13.32 9.32
N VAL A 288 -9.79 -12.00 9.12
CA VAL A 288 -9.84 -11.03 10.23
C VAL A 288 -11.19 -11.02 10.94
N CYS A 289 -12.27 -11.43 10.26
CA CYS A 289 -13.57 -11.67 10.90
C CYS A 289 -13.63 -12.99 11.66
N GLY A 290 -12.62 -13.86 11.56
CA GLY A 290 -12.65 -15.21 12.13
C GLY A 290 -13.68 -16.12 11.45
N ILE A 291 -14.00 -15.86 10.18
CA ILE A 291 -15.00 -16.62 9.40
C ILE A 291 -14.27 -17.46 8.35
N VAL A 292 -14.69 -18.72 8.22
CA VAL A 292 -14.32 -19.56 7.09
C VAL A 292 -15.40 -19.42 6.03
N ILE A 293 -15.02 -19.06 4.82
CA ILE A 293 -15.93 -18.93 3.68
C ILE A 293 -15.76 -20.11 2.72
N ASN A 294 -16.81 -20.42 1.95
CA ASN A 294 -16.72 -21.45 0.91
C ASN A 294 -15.72 -21.00 -0.17
N ASP A 295 -14.99 -21.96 -0.72
CA ASP A 295 -14.06 -21.75 -1.82
C ASP A 295 -14.79 -21.36 -3.12
N ASP A 296 -16.01 -21.86 -3.33
CA ASP A 296 -16.83 -21.50 -4.49
C ASP A 296 -17.19 -20.02 -4.50
N ILE A 297 -16.83 -19.30 -5.57
CA ILE A 297 -17.21 -17.91 -5.75
C ILE A 297 -18.73 -17.83 -6.01
N PRO A 298 -19.47 -16.94 -5.35
CA PRO A 298 -20.91 -16.86 -5.54
C PRO A 298 -21.30 -16.44 -6.97
N ALA A 299 -22.13 -17.27 -7.62
CA ALA A 299 -22.56 -17.08 -9.02
C ALA A 299 -23.43 -15.82 -9.28
N HIS A 300 -23.93 -15.16 -8.24
CA HIS A 300 -24.70 -13.91 -8.35
C HIS A 300 -23.81 -12.67 -8.46
N ASN A 301 -22.49 -12.83 -8.47
CA ASN A 301 -21.53 -11.76 -8.74
C ASN A 301 -21.60 -11.37 -10.23
N ALA A 302 -21.72 -10.06 -10.54
CA ALA A 302 -21.73 -9.56 -11.91
C ALA A 302 -20.47 -9.95 -12.70
N ASP A 303 -19.33 -10.05 -12.01
CA ASP A 303 -18.04 -10.40 -12.60
C ASP A 303 -17.71 -11.90 -12.48
N PHE A 304 -18.66 -12.76 -12.10
CA PHE A 304 -18.44 -14.18 -11.82
C PHE A 304 -17.66 -14.91 -12.94
N LEU A 305 -17.99 -14.63 -14.19
CA LEU A 305 -17.34 -15.27 -15.35
C LEU A 305 -15.85 -14.93 -15.47
N THR A 306 -15.40 -13.80 -14.91
CA THR A 306 -13.99 -13.40 -14.95
C THR A 306 -13.10 -14.27 -14.06
N TYR A 307 -13.68 -15.01 -13.11
CA TYR A 307 -12.98 -15.89 -12.20
C TYR A 307 -12.77 -17.31 -12.75
N GLY A 308 -13.11 -17.56 -14.01
CA GLY A 308 -12.89 -18.86 -14.63
C GLY A 308 -11.39 -19.20 -14.80
N PRO A 309 -11.06 -20.48 -15.05
CA PRO A 309 -12.01 -21.58 -15.31
C PRO A 309 -12.49 -22.31 -14.05
N ASP A 310 -11.89 -22.04 -12.89
CA ASP A 310 -12.14 -22.77 -11.64
C ASP A 310 -13.26 -22.16 -10.80
N TYR A 311 -13.44 -20.84 -10.85
CA TYR A 311 -14.45 -20.11 -10.07
C TYR A 311 -14.28 -20.29 -8.54
N CYS A 312 -13.04 -20.51 -8.10
CA CYS A 312 -12.65 -20.71 -6.72
C CYS A 312 -11.91 -19.50 -6.13
N LEU A 313 -11.93 -19.35 -4.81
CA LEU A 313 -11.16 -18.34 -4.08
C LEU A 313 -9.68 -18.73 -3.94
N THR A 314 -9.41 -20.03 -3.83
CA THR A 314 -8.07 -20.58 -3.65
C THR A 314 -7.20 -20.27 -4.86
N ILE A 315 -6.03 -19.70 -4.60
CA ILE A 315 -4.99 -19.49 -5.61
C ILE A 315 -3.92 -20.56 -5.41
N GLU A 316 -3.75 -21.43 -6.40
CA GLU A 316 -2.77 -22.51 -6.30
C GLU A 316 -1.34 -21.97 -6.26
N SER A 317 -0.55 -22.47 -5.30
CA SER A 317 0.89 -22.27 -5.22
C SER A 317 1.62 -23.08 -6.30
N LYS A 318 1.44 -22.74 -7.57
CA LYS A 318 2.36 -23.16 -8.63
C LYS A 318 3.54 -22.18 -8.59
N LEU A 319 4.77 -22.68 -8.50
CA LEU A 319 5.96 -21.82 -8.56
C LEU A 319 6.11 -21.28 -9.99
N PHE A 320 5.41 -20.18 -10.31
CA PHE A 320 5.44 -19.55 -11.63
C PHE A 320 6.82 -18.93 -11.90
N LEU A 321 7.48 -18.45 -10.86
CA LEU A 321 8.79 -17.82 -10.94
C LEU A 321 9.85 -18.68 -10.28
N LYS A 322 11.05 -18.71 -10.88
CA LYS A 322 12.24 -19.25 -10.22
C LYS A 322 12.55 -18.39 -9.00
N ASN A 323 12.68 -19.03 -7.83
CA ASN A 323 13.11 -18.33 -6.63
C ASN A 323 14.59 -17.94 -6.72
N ASN A 324 14.87 -16.64 -6.78
CA ASN A 324 16.24 -16.09 -6.84
C ASN A 324 16.78 -15.72 -5.45
N ASN A 325 16.07 -16.08 -4.37
CA ASN A 325 16.44 -15.78 -3.01
C ASN A 325 17.13 -16.98 -2.36
N VAL A 326 18.42 -16.81 -2.07
CA VAL A 326 19.21 -17.79 -1.31
C VAL A 326 19.12 -17.43 0.17
N ASP A 327 18.91 -18.41 1.04
CA ASP A 327 18.74 -18.17 2.48
C ASP A 327 19.93 -17.47 3.12
N GLU A 328 21.16 -17.74 2.66
CA GLU A 328 22.36 -17.05 3.15
C GLU A 328 22.30 -15.53 2.93
N ASP A 329 21.78 -15.08 1.78
CA ASP A 329 21.65 -13.66 1.48
C ASP A 329 20.55 -13.03 2.34
N LEU A 330 19.41 -13.72 2.52
CA LEU A 330 18.31 -13.25 3.34
C LEU A 330 18.67 -13.21 4.84
N ASP A 331 19.43 -14.19 5.33
CA ASP A 331 19.95 -14.22 6.70
C ASP A 331 20.96 -13.07 6.91
N LYS A 332 21.77 -12.70 5.91
CA LYS A 332 22.62 -11.49 5.96
C LYS A 332 21.79 -10.21 6.03
N GLN A 333 20.72 -10.09 5.23
CA GLN A 333 19.81 -8.93 5.32
C GLN A 333 19.18 -8.84 6.72
N LEU A 334 18.72 -9.96 7.25
CA LEU A 334 18.16 -10.06 8.59
C LEU A 334 19.16 -9.62 9.67
N GLN A 335 20.41 -10.08 9.60
CA GLN A 335 21.44 -9.66 10.56
C GLN A 335 21.65 -8.14 10.51
N LEU A 336 21.71 -7.56 9.31
CA LEU A 336 21.84 -6.10 9.15
C LEU A 336 20.66 -5.36 9.78
N VAL A 337 19.44 -5.87 9.62
CA VAL A 337 18.24 -5.31 10.28
C VAL A 337 18.36 -5.40 11.80
N GLU A 338 18.75 -6.56 12.33
CA GLU A 338 18.93 -6.81 13.77
C GLU A 338 19.97 -5.85 14.38
N ASP A 339 21.14 -5.74 13.75
CA ASP A 339 22.20 -4.82 14.18
C ASP A 339 21.72 -3.36 14.16
N GLY A 340 20.87 -3.00 13.20
CA GLY A 340 20.28 -1.67 13.11
C GLY A 340 19.31 -1.36 14.22
N LEU A 341 18.39 -2.28 14.50
CA LEU A 341 17.44 -2.15 15.60
C LEU A 341 18.17 -2.06 16.94
N GLU A 342 19.17 -2.92 17.15
CA GLU A 342 19.98 -2.90 18.37
C GLU A 342 20.74 -1.58 18.53
N LYS A 343 21.45 -1.14 17.49
CA LYS A 343 22.25 0.09 17.55
C LYS A 343 21.42 1.34 17.88
N TYR A 344 20.21 1.46 17.31
CA TYR A 344 19.45 2.71 17.37
C TYR A 344 18.29 2.70 18.38
N LEU A 345 17.76 1.53 18.75
CA LEU A 345 16.59 1.42 19.63
C LEU A 345 16.90 0.72 20.96
N ASN A 346 18.02 -0.01 21.08
CA ASN A 346 18.44 -0.60 22.35
C ASN A 346 19.12 0.41 23.29
N CYS A 347 19.55 1.57 22.78
CA CYS A 347 19.94 2.72 23.59
C CYS A 347 18.71 3.39 24.22
N LYS A 348 18.01 2.66 25.08
CA LYS A 348 17.19 3.28 26.13
C LYS A 348 18.18 3.84 27.16
N GLU A 349 18.06 5.13 27.41
CA GLU A 349 18.74 5.91 28.46
C GLU A 349 20.19 6.34 28.16
N ASN A 350 20.31 7.57 27.64
CA ASN A 350 21.09 8.63 28.27
C ASN A 350 20.40 9.98 28.01
#